data_AF-A0A0F9N8B2-F1
#
_entry.id   AF-A0A0F9N8B2-F1
#
_cell.length_a   1.000
_cell.length_b   1.000
_cell.length_c   1.000
_cell.angle_alpha   90.00
_cell.angle_beta   90.00
_cell.angle_gamma   90.00
#
_symmetry.space_group_name_H-M   'P 1'
#
loop_
_entity.id
_entity.type
_entity.pdbx_description
1 polymer ?
#
loop_
_entity_poly.entity_id
_entity_poly.type
_entity_poly.pdbx_seq_one_letter_code
_entity_poly.pdbx_strand_id
1 'polypeptide(L)'
;MIQPNIEDIYLNNMRDIKRRLKYSEIQVYEFNNTQEYLFLENAILHTRKALECIAYASIAPNKEEYSKFRSMAKTPADFRKDYHGAKILKQLGIINKDFYPLPLMEPKPVGIRQWHFDRLKDGYLTKKQYVNLYDRLGKFLHSDNPWDNDKGYINLAKDMPESINKIMALLQVHATFVQEKERRLSYVIDMGSEEKDVSILTALADGAFIVNI
;
A
#
# COMPACT_ATOMS: atom_id res chain seq x y z
N MET A 1 -17.55 -17.76 12.00
CA MET A 1 -17.05 -17.02 10.82
C MET A 1 -15.77 -17.68 10.35
N ILE A 2 -15.73 -18.18 9.11
CA ILE A 2 -14.52 -18.67 8.46
C ILE A 2 -13.60 -17.46 8.25
N GLN A 3 -12.33 -17.52 8.65
CA GLN A 3 -11.40 -16.43 8.35
C GLN A 3 -11.19 -16.35 6.84
N PRO A 4 -11.29 -15.17 6.21
CA PRO A 4 -11.06 -15.02 4.78
C PRO A 4 -9.63 -15.46 4.41
N ASN A 5 -9.47 -15.99 3.20
CA ASN A 5 -8.18 -16.39 2.66
C ASN A 5 -7.23 -15.18 2.59
N ILE A 6 -5.93 -15.39 2.80
CA ILE A 6 -4.91 -14.32 2.77
C ILE A 6 -4.90 -13.61 1.42
N GLU A 7 -5.04 -14.36 0.33
CA GLU A 7 -5.12 -13.80 -1.03
C GLU A 7 -6.35 -12.90 -1.19
N ASP A 8 -7.52 -13.33 -0.69
CA ASP A 8 -8.74 -12.52 -0.72
C ASP A 8 -8.58 -11.23 0.10
N ILE A 9 -7.96 -11.31 1.28
CA ILE A 9 -7.67 -10.12 2.11
C ILE A 9 -6.77 -9.14 1.32
N TYR A 10 -5.73 -9.64 0.65
CA TYR A 10 -4.84 -8.82 -0.14
C TYR A 10 -5.59 -8.16 -1.31
N LEU A 11 -6.30 -8.96 -2.11
CA LEU A 11 -7.07 -8.48 -3.27
C LEU A 11 -8.15 -7.47 -2.88
N ASN A 12 -8.85 -7.69 -1.77
CA ASN A 12 -9.86 -6.76 -1.29
C ASN A 12 -9.25 -5.42 -0.86
N ASN A 13 -8.09 -5.42 -0.18
CA ASN A 13 -7.38 -4.18 0.10
C ASN A 13 -6.94 -3.47 -1.19
N MET A 14 -6.46 -4.19 -2.20
CA MET A 14 -6.10 -3.63 -3.49
C MET A 14 -7.29 -2.98 -4.21
N ARG A 15 -8.46 -3.64 -4.22
CA ARG A 15 -9.70 -3.07 -4.76
C ARG A 15 -10.12 -1.80 -4.02
N ASP A 16 -10.03 -1.80 -2.69
CA ASP A 16 -10.37 -0.64 -1.87
C ASP A 16 -9.39 0.52 -2.10
N ILE A 17 -8.09 0.25 -2.24
CA ILE A 17 -7.07 1.24 -2.60
C ILE A 17 -7.43 1.89 -3.93
N LYS A 18 -7.68 1.09 -4.98
CA LYS A 18 -8.03 1.58 -6.32
C LYS A 18 -9.24 2.51 -6.30
N ARG A 19 -10.32 2.10 -5.61
CA ARG A 19 -11.54 2.91 -5.45
C ARG A 19 -11.27 4.22 -4.70
N ARG A 20 -10.51 4.17 -3.60
CA ARG A 20 -10.20 5.34 -2.78
C ARG A 20 -9.32 6.35 -3.50
N LEU A 21 -8.32 5.88 -4.26
CA LEU A 21 -7.43 6.76 -5.02
C LEU A 21 -8.17 7.43 -6.17
N LYS A 22 -8.97 6.68 -6.95
CA LYS A 22 -9.84 7.26 -8.00
C LYS A 22 -10.79 8.31 -7.43
N TYR A 23 -11.41 8.03 -6.28
CA TYR A 23 -12.24 9.02 -5.60
C TYR A 23 -11.41 10.25 -5.18
N SER A 24 -10.22 10.04 -4.61
CA SER A 24 -9.35 11.14 -4.18
C SER A 24 -8.93 12.05 -5.34
N GLU A 25 -8.65 11.49 -6.53
CA GLU A 25 -8.34 12.27 -7.73
C GLU A 25 -9.50 13.17 -8.15
N ILE A 26 -10.72 12.63 -8.17
CA ILE A 26 -11.94 13.40 -8.48
C ILE A 26 -12.10 14.53 -7.45
N GLN A 27 -11.94 14.24 -6.17
CA GLN A 27 -12.07 15.24 -5.11
C GLN A 27 -10.99 16.34 -5.20
N VAL A 28 -9.75 16.01 -5.55
CA VAL A 28 -8.70 17.01 -5.80
C VAL A 28 -9.05 17.89 -7.00
N TYR A 29 -9.60 17.30 -8.07
CA TYR A 29 -10.08 18.05 -9.23
C TYR A 29 -11.20 19.03 -8.86
N GLU A 30 -12.21 18.59 -8.10
CA GLU A 30 -13.29 19.45 -7.63
C GLU A 30 -12.78 20.58 -6.73
N PHE A 31 -11.86 20.29 -5.81
CA PHE A 31 -11.20 21.33 -5.01
C PHE A 31 -10.51 22.38 -5.88
N ASN A 32 -9.76 21.97 -6.90
CA ASN A 32 -9.04 22.92 -7.76
C ASN A 32 -9.99 23.86 -8.52
N ASN A 33 -11.19 23.39 -8.88
CA ASN A 33 -12.18 24.20 -9.60
C ASN A 33 -13.03 25.09 -8.68
N THR A 34 -13.32 24.64 -7.47
CA THR A 34 -14.29 25.28 -6.56
C THR A 34 -13.64 26.02 -5.38
N GLN A 35 -12.42 25.61 -5.01
CA GLN A 35 -11.74 25.97 -3.77
C GLN A 35 -12.51 25.57 -2.50
N GLU A 36 -13.44 24.62 -2.59
CA GLU A 36 -14.19 24.11 -1.44
C GLU A 36 -13.37 23.04 -0.69
N TYR A 37 -12.92 23.38 0.51
CA TYR A 37 -11.99 22.57 1.31
C TYR A 37 -12.52 21.18 1.67
N LEU A 38 -13.84 20.98 1.74
CA LEU A 38 -14.43 19.67 2.00
C LEU A 38 -14.03 18.62 0.96
N PHE A 39 -13.89 19.01 -0.31
CA PHE A 39 -13.37 18.11 -1.34
C PHE A 39 -11.93 17.70 -1.04
N LEU A 40 -11.07 18.65 -0.66
CA LEU A 40 -9.68 18.36 -0.32
C LEU A 40 -9.57 17.49 0.94
N GLU A 41 -10.36 17.76 1.98
CA GLU A 41 -10.41 16.92 3.19
C GLU A 41 -10.83 15.48 2.89
N ASN A 42 -11.82 15.30 2.00
CA ASN A 42 -12.22 13.98 1.52
C ASN A 42 -11.09 13.28 0.75
N ALA A 43 -10.38 13.98 -0.13
CA ALA A 43 -9.23 13.43 -0.83
C ALA A 43 -8.13 12.98 0.14
N ILE A 44 -7.83 13.80 1.16
CA ILE A 44 -6.83 13.51 2.20
C ILE A 44 -7.22 12.27 2.99
N LEU A 45 -8.47 12.20 3.46
CA LEU A 45 -8.99 11.09 4.24
C LEU A 45 -8.91 9.78 3.45
N HIS A 46 -9.37 9.79 2.20
CA HIS A 46 -9.41 8.59 1.37
C HIS A 46 -8.01 8.14 0.93
N THR A 47 -7.11 9.09 0.64
CA THR A 47 -5.69 8.77 0.35
C THR A 47 -5.00 8.18 1.58
N ARG A 48 -5.21 8.73 2.78
CA ARG A 48 -4.65 8.15 4.01
C ARG A 48 -5.18 6.75 4.27
N LYS A 49 -6.48 6.51 4.10
CA LYS A 49 -7.07 5.17 4.23
C LYS A 49 -6.53 4.18 3.19
N ALA A 50 -6.23 4.65 1.97
CA ALA A 50 -5.55 3.82 0.97
C ALA A 50 -4.15 3.42 1.44
N LEU A 51 -3.38 4.33 2.04
CA LEU A 51 -2.09 3.98 2.67
C LEU A 51 -2.26 2.91 3.76
N GLU A 52 -3.28 3.03 4.62
CA GLU A 52 -3.57 2.02 5.65
C GLU A 52 -3.90 0.66 5.04
N CYS A 53 -4.67 0.61 3.97
CA CYS A 53 -4.92 -0.62 3.21
C CYS A 53 -3.62 -1.24 2.66
N ILE A 54 -2.63 -0.45 2.24
CA ILE A 54 -1.30 -0.99 1.84
C ILE A 54 -0.62 -1.66 3.03
N ALA A 55 -0.68 -1.03 4.21
CA ALA A 55 -0.11 -1.62 5.42
C ALA A 55 -0.83 -2.92 5.83
N TYR A 56 -2.16 -2.96 5.76
CA TYR A 56 -2.95 -4.17 6.03
C TYR A 56 -2.70 -5.28 5.01
N ALA A 57 -2.64 -4.93 3.72
CA ALA A 57 -2.27 -5.87 2.67
C ALA A 57 -0.88 -6.45 2.92
N SER A 58 0.08 -5.64 3.37
CA SER A 58 1.45 -6.08 3.68
C SER A 58 1.52 -7.03 4.89
N ILE A 59 0.55 -6.99 5.80
CA ILE A 59 0.43 -7.99 6.88
C ILE A 59 0.02 -9.35 6.30
N ALA A 60 -0.82 -9.40 5.26
CA ALA A 60 -1.45 -10.65 4.82
C ALA A 60 -0.42 -11.76 4.46
N PRO A 61 0.61 -11.50 3.61
CA PRO A 61 1.68 -12.45 3.32
C PRO A 61 2.54 -12.83 4.54
N ASN A 62 2.50 -12.02 5.60
CA ASN A 62 3.33 -12.17 6.80
C ASN A 62 2.49 -12.45 8.05
N LYS A 63 1.22 -12.86 7.89
CA LYS A 63 0.21 -12.83 8.96
C LYS A 63 0.64 -13.65 10.18
N GLU A 64 1.16 -14.84 9.96
CA GLU A 64 1.56 -15.73 11.05
C GLU A 64 2.70 -15.14 11.87
N GLU A 65 3.78 -14.73 11.21
CA GLU A 65 4.95 -14.15 11.87
C GLU A 65 4.63 -12.79 12.49
N TYR A 66 3.79 -11.98 11.86
CA TYR A 66 3.30 -10.72 12.43
C TYR A 66 2.47 -10.96 13.70
N SER A 67 1.54 -11.92 13.67
CA SER A 67 0.74 -12.29 14.84
C SER A 67 1.62 -12.78 16.01
N LYS A 68 2.60 -13.66 15.73
CA LYS A 68 3.59 -14.13 16.71
C LYS A 68 4.42 -12.97 17.27
N PHE A 69 4.92 -12.08 16.41
CA PHE A 69 5.69 -10.90 16.82
C PHE A 69 4.90 -9.99 17.76
N ARG A 70 3.61 -9.76 17.49
CA ARG A 70 2.74 -8.91 18.33
C ARG A 70 2.39 -9.57 19.67
N SER A 71 2.23 -10.89 19.73
CA SER A 71 1.95 -11.61 20.97
C SER A 71 3.17 -11.75 21.89
N MET A 72 4.38 -11.80 21.33
CA MET A 72 5.64 -11.90 22.07
C MET A 72 6.23 -10.53 22.49
N ALA A 73 5.58 -9.43 22.14
CA ALA A 73 6.03 -8.09 22.52
C ALA A 73 5.99 -7.90 24.06
N LYS A 74 6.82 -6.98 24.58
CA LYS A 74 6.87 -6.62 26.02
C LYS A 74 5.47 -6.40 26.62
N THR A 75 4.57 -5.81 25.85
CA THR A 75 3.14 -5.77 26.14
C THR A 75 2.43 -6.53 25.01
N PRO A 76 1.97 -7.77 25.26
CA PRO A 76 1.26 -8.56 24.25
C PRO A 76 0.05 -7.79 23.72
N ALA A 77 -0.09 -7.75 22.40
CA ALA A 77 -1.15 -7.00 21.74
C ALA A 77 -1.86 -7.84 20.69
N ASP A 78 -3.16 -7.63 20.56
CA ASP A 78 -3.94 -8.19 19.45
C ASP A 78 -3.66 -7.39 18.17
N PHE A 79 -2.98 -8.03 17.22
CA PHE A 79 -2.57 -7.41 15.95
C PHE A 79 -3.77 -6.86 15.15
N ARG A 80 -4.98 -7.39 15.37
CA ARG A 80 -6.22 -6.92 14.72
C ARG A 80 -6.61 -5.49 15.13
N LYS A 81 -6.00 -4.97 16.20
CA LYS A 81 -6.19 -3.59 16.69
C LYS A 81 -5.14 -2.63 16.13
N ASP A 82 -4.20 -3.10 15.33
CA ASP A 82 -3.20 -2.24 14.70
C ASP A 82 -3.84 -1.47 13.54
N TYR A 83 -3.84 -0.14 13.62
CA TYR A 83 -4.40 0.73 12.58
C TYR A 83 -3.38 1.74 12.02
N HIS A 84 -2.30 2.01 12.75
CA HIS A 84 -1.35 3.05 12.39
C HIS A 84 -0.35 2.55 11.33
N GLY A 85 -0.61 2.88 10.06
CA GLY A 85 0.15 2.36 8.91
C GLY A 85 1.68 2.42 9.06
N ALA A 86 2.25 3.57 9.44
CA ALA A 86 3.71 3.68 9.61
C ALA A 86 4.29 2.75 10.70
N LYS A 87 3.55 2.48 11.78
CA LYS A 87 3.98 1.56 12.84
C LYS A 87 3.93 0.11 12.36
N ILE A 88 2.88 -0.25 11.62
CA ILE A 88 2.75 -1.56 10.99
C ILE A 88 3.93 -1.83 10.06
N LEU A 89 4.25 -0.91 9.13
CA LEU A 89 5.38 -1.09 8.21
C LEU A 89 6.72 -1.22 8.95
N LYS A 90 6.92 -0.46 10.03
CA LYS A 90 8.13 -0.56 10.86
C LYS A 90 8.27 -1.96 11.47
N GLN A 91 7.18 -2.51 12.00
CA GLN A 91 7.17 -3.83 12.63
C GLN A 91 7.36 -4.94 11.59
N LEU A 92 6.69 -4.84 10.44
CA LEU A 92 6.89 -5.77 9.32
C LEU A 92 8.34 -5.79 8.83
N GLY A 93 9.01 -4.63 8.78
CA GLY A 93 10.43 -4.56 8.39
C GLY A 93 11.41 -5.27 9.34
N ILE A 94 10.98 -5.58 10.58
CA ILE A 94 11.75 -6.41 11.53
C ILE A 94 11.55 -7.90 11.19
N ILE A 95 10.34 -8.27 10.77
CA ILE A 95 9.91 -9.64 10.50
C ILE A 95 10.42 -10.12 9.14
N ASN A 96 10.19 -9.34 8.10
CA ASN A 96 10.53 -9.64 6.72
C ASN A 96 11.07 -8.36 6.09
N LYS A 97 12.32 -8.35 5.61
CA LYS A 97 12.93 -7.15 5.01
C LYS A 97 12.31 -6.79 3.65
N ASP A 98 11.74 -7.80 2.98
CA ASP A 98 11.20 -7.74 1.62
C ASP A 98 9.67 -7.67 1.63
N PHE A 99 9.07 -7.25 2.75
CA PHE A 99 7.61 -7.17 2.94
C PHE A 99 6.92 -6.09 2.07
N TYR A 100 7.65 -5.03 1.74
CA TYR A 100 7.08 -3.87 1.04
C TYR A 100 6.88 -4.22 -0.44
N PRO A 101 5.79 -3.79 -1.10
CA PRO A 101 5.55 -4.09 -2.50
C PRO A 101 6.75 -3.72 -3.38
N LEU A 102 7.19 -4.67 -4.22
CA LEU A 102 8.22 -4.46 -5.22
C LEU A 102 7.53 -4.16 -6.56
N PRO A 103 7.55 -2.91 -7.04
CA PRO A 103 6.89 -2.56 -8.29
C PRO A 103 7.64 -3.14 -9.49
N LEU A 104 6.86 -3.63 -10.45
CA LEU A 104 7.32 -4.32 -11.64
C LEU A 104 6.84 -3.56 -12.88
N MET A 105 7.58 -3.73 -13.98
CA MET A 105 7.13 -3.38 -15.32
C MET A 105 6.14 -4.44 -15.82
N GLU A 106 5.40 -4.10 -16.88
CA GLU A 106 4.55 -5.04 -17.60
C GLU A 106 5.31 -6.33 -18.00
N PRO A 107 4.67 -7.51 -17.91
CA PRO A 107 5.31 -8.78 -18.21
C PRO A 107 5.69 -8.91 -19.68
N LYS A 108 6.89 -9.46 -19.93
CA LYS A 108 7.39 -9.81 -21.25
C LYS A 108 7.36 -11.33 -21.44
N PRO A 109 6.75 -11.85 -22.52
CA PRO A 109 6.79 -13.28 -22.79
C PRO A 109 8.23 -13.69 -23.15
N VAL A 110 8.73 -14.74 -22.50
CA VAL A 110 10.07 -15.30 -22.77
C VAL A 110 10.04 -16.77 -23.17
N GLY A 111 8.84 -17.37 -23.21
CA GLY A 111 8.62 -18.76 -23.60
C GLY A 111 7.15 -19.15 -23.46
N ILE A 112 6.86 -20.43 -23.69
CA ILE A 112 5.50 -20.97 -23.53
C ILE A 112 5.12 -20.90 -22.04
N ARG A 113 4.13 -20.06 -21.71
CA ARG A 113 3.67 -19.82 -20.33
C ARG A 113 4.79 -19.33 -19.39
N GLN A 114 5.79 -18.67 -19.94
CA GLN A 114 6.90 -18.07 -19.18
C GLN A 114 6.92 -16.57 -19.39
N TRP A 115 6.97 -15.83 -18.29
CA TRP A 115 6.92 -14.38 -18.26
C TRP A 115 8.12 -13.84 -17.49
N HIS A 116 8.71 -12.78 -18.01
CA HIS A 116 9.77 -12.01 -17.36
C HIS A 116 9.23 -10.65 -16.94
N PHE A 117 9.53 -10.26 -15.70
CA PHE A 117 9.15 -8.95 -15.15
C PHE A 117 10.41 -8.17 -14.83
N ASP A 118 10.60 -7.03 -15.52
CA ASP A 118 11.61 -6.06 -15.11
C ASP A 118 11.12 -5.28 -13.89
N ARG A 119 12.04 -4.70 -13.12
CA ARG A 119 11.68 -3.82 -12.00
C ARG A 119 11.37 -2.41 -12.48
N LEU A 120 10.38 -1.78 -11.88
CA LEU A 120 10.18 -0.35 -12.01
C LEU A 120 11.27 0.36 -11.19
N LYS A 121 12.05 1.24 -11.82
CA LYS A 121 13.24 1.86 -11.20
C LYS A 121 12.91 3.07 -10.32
N ASP A 122 11.95 3.89 -10.75
CA ASP A 122 11.56 5.14 -10.10
C ASP A 122 10.07 5.44 -10.35
N GLY A 123 9.60 6.62 -9.93
CA GLY A 123 8.22 7.05 -10.16
C GLY A 123 7.15 6.39 -9.27
N TYR A 124 7.55 5.56 -8.32
CA TYR A 124 6.65 4.92 -7.35
C TYR A 124 6.84 5.41 -5.92
N LEU A 125 5.88 5.11 -5.05
CA LEU A 125 5.92 5.46 -3.64
C LEU A 125 6.90 4.56 -2.88
N THR A 126 8.07 5.07 -2.52
CA THR A 126 9.00 4.35 -1.65
C THR A 126 8.49 4.28 -0.21
N LYS A 127 8.97 3.30 0.58
CA LYS A 127 8.65 3.18 2.02
C LYS A 127 8.91 4.47 2.82
N LYS A 128 9.97 5.23 2.50
CA LYS A 128 10.26 6.53 3.14
C LYS A 128 9.22 7.58 2.77
N GLN A 129 8.88 7.67 1.49
CA GLN A 129 7.84 8.59 1.01
C GLN A 129 6.47 8.21 1.57
N TYR A 130 6.16 6.93 1.71
CA TYR A 130 4.95 6.45 2.38
C TYR A 130 4.83 7.04 3.78
N VAL A 131 5.87 6.93 4.62
CA VAL A 131 5.82 7.41 6.01
C VAL A 131 5.65 8.93 6.04
N ASN A 132 6.42 9.65 5.21
CA ASN A 132 6.32 11.11 5.11
C ASN A 132 4.93 11.57 4.67
N LEU A 133 4.35 10.92 3.65
CA LEU A 133 3.02 11.23 3.15
C LEU A 133 1.96 10.90 4.21
N TYR A 134 2.04 9.71 4.82
CA TYR A 134 1.15 9.29 5.89
C TYR A 134 1.14 10.33 7.03
N ASP A 135 2.30 10.71 7.56
CA ASP A 135 2.38 11.67 8.65
C ASP A 135 1.90 13.06 8.23
N ARG A 136 2.22 13.50 7.00
CA ARG A 136 1.74 14.78 6.45
C ARG A 136 0.22 14.81 6.38
N LEU A 137 -0.43 13.82 5.77
CA LEU A 137 -1.89 13.76 5.64
C LEU A 137 -2.60 13.78 7.00
N GLY A 138 -1.97 13.21 8.04
CA GLY A 138 -2.55 13.16 9.39
C GLY A 138 -2.75 14.54 10.03
N LYS A 139 -1.90 15.51 9.68
CA LYS A 139 -1.98 16.90 10.19
C LYS A 139 -3.26 17.62 9.74
N PHE A 140 -3.84 17.17 8.63
CA PHE A 140 -5.03 17.76 8.02
C PHE A 140 -6.33 17.01 8.38
N LEU A 141 -6.26 15.97 9.23
CA LEU A 141 -7.46 15.27 9.71
C LEU A 141 -8.08 15.90 10.95
N HIS A 142 -7.36 16.81 11.59
CA HIS A 142 -7.84 17.55 12.74
C HIS A 142 -8.30 18.93 12.30
N SER A 143 -9.38 19.43 12.90
CA SER A 143 -9.82 20.81 12.72
C SER A 143 -8.68 21.79 12.97
N ASP A 144 -8.73 22.92 12.26
CA ASP A 144 -7.72 23.95 12.39
C ASP A 144 -7.83 24.63 13.75
N ASN A 145 -6.67 24.82 14.38
CA ASN A 145 -6.59 25.64 15.58
C ASN A 145 -6.55 27.11 15.13
N PRO A 146 -7.50 27.96 15.56
CA PRO A 146 -7.56 29.36 15.14
C PRO A 146 -6.37 30.21 15.59
N TRP A 147 -5.51 29.69 16.48
CA TRP A 147 -4.29 30.37 16.95
C TRP A 147 -2.99 29.83 16.33
N ASP A 148 -3.06 28.89 15.39
CA ASP A 148 -1.90 28.31 14.71
C ASP A 148 -1.69 28.94 13.32
N ASN A 149 -0.55 28.63 12.70
CA ASN A 149 -0.22 29.08 11.35
C ASN A 149 -0.97 28.27 10.28
N ASP A 150 -1.02 28.82 9.05
CA ASP A 150 -1.56 28.13 7.88
C ASP A 150 -0.91 26.75 7.70
N LYS A 151 -1.74 25.70 7.65
CA LYS A 151 -1.31 24.31 7.44
C LYS A 151 -0.81 24.05 6.03
N GLY A 152 -1.08 24.95 5.08
CA GLY A 152 -0.62 24.86 3.69
C GLY A 152 -1.46 23.92 2.84
N TYR A 153 -2.79 23.97 2.98
CA TYR A 153 -3.73 23.16 2.19
C TYR A 153 -3.53 23.31 0.68
N ILE A 154 -3.26 24.52 0.18
CA ILE A 154 -3.00 24.77 -1.25
C ILE A 154 -1.75 24.01 -1.74
N ASN A 155 -0.68 24.00 -0.94
CA ASN A 155 0.53 23.26 -1.28
C ASN A 155 0.28 21.75 -1.23
N LEU A 156 -0.51 21.28 -0.27
CA LEU A 156 -0.93 19.88 -0.24
C LEU A 156 -1.74 19.51 -1.49
N ALA A 157 -2.74 20.29 -1.86
CA ALA A 157 -3.57 20.03 -3.04
C ALA A 157 -2.74 19.92 -4.32
N LYS A 158 -1.70 20.75 -4.47
CA LYS A 158 -0.76 20.68 -5.60
C LYS A 158 0.06 19.38 -5.63
N ASP A 159 0.44 18.86 -4.46
CA ASP A 159 1.29 17.66 -4.34
C ASP A 159 0.48 16.35 -4.37
N MET A 160 -0.83 16.41 -4.14
CA MET A 160 -1.71 15.24 -4.06
C MET A 160 -1.74 14.41 -5.36
N PRO A 161 -1.87 15.00 -6.56
CA PRO A 161 -1.86 14.24 -7.81
C PRO A 161 -0.58 13.40 -7.98
N GLU A 162 0.59 13.97 -7.73
CA GLU A 162 1.86 13.24 -7.82
C GLU A 162 1.92 12.11 -6.78
N SER A 163 1.43 12.38 -5.57
CA SER A 163 1.39 11.39 -4.48
C SER A 163 0.48 10.20 -4.84
N ILE A 164 -0.70 10.45 -5.41
CA ILE A 164 -1.62 9.42 -5.87
C ILE A 164 -1.00 8.60 -7.01
N ASN A 165 -0.40 9.27 -7.99
CA ASN A 165 0.28 8.61 -9.11
C ASN A 165 1.40 7.67 -8.62
N LYS A 166 2.20 8.10 -7.63
CA LYS A 166 3.24 7.25 -7.03
C LYS A 166 2.67 6.03 -6.30
N ILE A 167 1.52 6.17 -5.63
CA ILE A 167 0.85 5.02 -5.00
C ILE A 167 0.36 4.05 -6.07
N MET A 168 -0.27 4.55 -7.13
CA MET A 168 -0.73 3.72 -8.24
C MET A 168 0.44 3.00 -8.93
N ALA A 169 1.53 3.72 -9.22
CA ALA A 169 2.73 3.13 -9.82
C ALA A 169 3.41 2.07 -8.94
N LEU A 170 3.36 2.23 -7.61
CA LEU A 170 3.85 1.20 -6.67
C LEU A 170 3.07 -0.11 -6.81
N LEU A 171 1.76 -0.01 -7.05
CA LEU A 171 0.84 -1.13 -6.93
C LEU A 171 0.39 -1.68 -8.29
N GLN A 172 0.55 -0.96 -9.40
CA GLN A 172 -0.05 -1.32 -10.69
C GLN A 172 0.26 -2.76 -11.09
N VAL A 173 1.55 -3.10 -11.17
CA VAL A 173 2.04 -4.48 -11.22
C VAL A 173 3.11 -4.58 -10.16
N HIS A 174 2.97 -5.50 -9.20
CA HIS A 174 3.93 -5.62 -8.11
C HIS A 174 4.07 -7.04 -7.59
N ALA A 175 5.24 -7.34 -7.06
CA ALA A 175 5.48 -8.53 -6.26
C ALA A 175 5.38 -8.23 -4.77
N THR A 176 4.84 -9.19 -4.01
CA THR A 176 5.05 -9.26 -2.56
C THR A 176 5.56 -10.65 -2.19
N PHE A 177 6.38 -10.72 -1.15
CA PHE A 177 7.15 -11.91 -0.81
C PHE A 177 6.74 -12.45 0.55
N VAL A 178 6.41 -13.74 0.57
CA VAL A 178 6.23 -14.54 1.78
C VAL A 178 7.56 -15.22 2.09
N GLN A 179 8.13 -14.96 3.26
CA GLN A 179 9.32 -15.64 3.74
C GLN A 179 8.95 -16.50 4.95
N GLU A 180 8.52 -17.74 4.70
CA GLU A 180 8.35 -18.75 5.73
C GLU A 180 9.61 -19.62 5.84
N LYS A 181 9.77 -20.32 6.97
CA LYS A 181 10.98 -21.12 7.26
C LYS A 181 11.27 -22.19 6.20
N GLU A 182 10.25 -22.73 5.55
CA GLU A 182 10.36 -23.85 4.59
C GLU A 182 9.85 -23.52 3.19
N ARG A 183 9.22 -22.36 3.01
CA ARG A 183 8.63 -21.94 1.73
C ARG A 183 8.88 -20.46 1.52
N ARG A 184 9.36 -20.12 0.33
CA ARG A 184 9.37 -18.74 -0.12
C ARG A 184 8.40 -18.65 -1.29
N LEU A 185 7.37 -17.83 -1.13
CA LEU A 185 6.36 -17.58 -2.15
C LEU A 185 6.48 -16.14 -2.61
N SER A 186 6.18 -15.90 -3.88
CA SER A 186 5.94 -14.55 -4.36
C SER A 186 4.57 -14.49 -5.00
N TYR A 187 3.77 -13.52 -4.58
CA TYR A 187 2.56 -13.15 -5.28
C TYR A 187 2.91 -12.03 -6.25
N VAL A 188 2.55 -12.19 -7.52
CA VAL A 188 2.55 -11.10 -8.49
C VAL A 188 1.11 -10.63 -8.64
N ILE A 189 0.88 -9.35 -8.34
CA ILE A 189 -0.42 -8.72 -8.37
C ILE A 189 -0.46 -7.75 -9.55
N ASP A 190 -1.57 -7.79 -10.27
CA ASP A 190 -1.94 -6.83 -11.31
C ASP A 190 -3.23 -6.14 -10.87
N MET A 191 -3.18 -4.82 -10.69
CA MET A 191 -4.31 -3.97 -10.29
C MET A 191 -5.40 -3.87 -11.38
N GLY A 192 -5.11 -4.40 -12.57
CA GLY A 192 -5.99 -4.40 -13.73
C GLY A 192 -6.20 -2.99 -14.30
N SER A 193 -7.19 -2.89 -15.19
CA SER A 193 -7.61 -1.65 -15.85
C SER A 193 -9.01 -1.26 -15.37
N GLU A 194 -9.70 -0.34 -16.06
CA GLU A 194 -11.12 -0.11 -15.76
C GLU A 194 -12.00 -1.33 -16.09
N GLU A 195 -11.58 -2.15 -17.05
CA GLU A 195 -12.33 -3.32 -17.54
C GLU A 195 -11.88 -4.63 -16.90
N LYS A 196 -10.68 -4.66 -16.29
CA LYS A 196 -10.08 -5.83 -15.66
C LYS A 196 -9.97 -5.64 -14.14
N ASP A 197 -10.52 -6.59 -13.38
CA ASP A 197 -10.41 -6.60 -11.92
C ASP A 197 -8.98 -6.92 -11.45
N VAL A 198 -8.70 -6.65 -10.17
CA VAL A 198 -7.44 -7.00 -9.53
C VAL A 198 -7.25 -8.52 -9.56
N SER A 199 -6.07 -8.95 -9.98
CA SER A 199 -5.72 -10.37 -10.10
C SER A 199 -4.40 -10.69 -9.41
N ILE A 200 -4.25 -11.95 -9.00
CA ILE A 200 -3.05 -12.47 -8.37
C ILE A 200 -2.56 -13.70 -9.14
N LEU A 201 -1.25 -13.73 -9.38
CA LEU A 201 -0.52 -14.89 -9.87
C LEU A 201 0.42 -15.37 -8.76
N THR A 202 0.27 -16.61 -8.34
CA THR A 202 1.12 -17.20 -7.32
C THR A 202 2.32 -17.88 -7.97
N ALA A 203 3.52 -17.41 -7.64
CA ALA A 203 4.77 -18.04 -8.04
C ALA A 203 5.41 -18.76 -6.84
N LEU A 204 5.72 -20.03 -7.08
CA LEU A 204 6.35 -20.96 -6.14
C LEU A 204 7.82 -21.13 -6.53
N ALA A 205 8.71 -21.08 -5.55
CA ALA A 205 10.10 -21.47 -5.74
C ALA A 205 10.35 -22.81 -5.07
N ASP A 206 11.06 -23.72 -5.76
CA ASP A 206 11.45 -25.04 -5.23
C ASP A 206 12.56 -24.94 -4.15
N GLY A 207 13.01 -23.74 -3.83
CA GLY A 207 14.07 -23.48 -2.85
C GLY A 207 14.16 -22.00 -2.45
N ALA A 208 15.26 -21.64 -1.78
CA ALA A 208 15.47 -20.27 -1.32
C ALA A 208 15.71 -19.32 -2.52
N PHE A 209 14.89 -18.27 -2.68
CA PHE A 209 15.17 -17.18 -3.63
C PHE A 209 15.73 -15.94 -2.93
N ILE A 210 16.54 -15.15 -3.65
CA ILE A 210 17.12 -13.90 -3.15
C ILE A 210 16.36 -12.73 -3.78
N VAL A 211 15.82 -11.85 -2.94
CA VAL A 211 15.32 -10.54 -3.39
C VAL A 211 16.49 -9.56 -3.31
N ASN A 212 17.22 -9.39 -4.42
CA ASN A 212 18.32 -8.42 -4.48
C ASN A 212 17.75 -7.00 -4.59
N ILE A 213 17.24 -6.38 -3.53
CA ILE A 213 16.66 -5.02 -3.58
C ILE A 213 17.74 -3.97 -3.92
#